data_AF-A0A0F9JC51-F1
#
_entry.id   AF-A0A0F9JC51-F1
#
_cell.length_a   1.000
_cell.length_b   1.000
_cell.length_c   1.000
_cell.angle_alpha   90.00
_cell.angle_beta   90.00
_cell.angle_gamma   90.00
#
_symmetry.space_group_name_H-M   'P 1'
#
loop_
_entity.id
_entity.type
_entity.pdbx_description
1 polymer ?
#
loop_
_entity_poly.entity_id
_entity_poly.type
_entity_poly.pdbx_seq_one_letter_code
_entity_poly.pdbx_strand_id
1 'polypeptide(L)'
;MATTCNYPPDEILEPIMGRPNYEYIILWILSNNEFCTWSDLKEKVNRSTLSIYLNRLKRDGYIVKSDFNQYRITSTGKTRFYELGMSKKGGRQLSYPPHAILNRRNYDHWILWVVYNNNYCKWADFLEDPIKINQSSLSKNLNDLIDKKLVRKEEKEYKITQSGKLEYSKMLSLYDLDRQSILEEESKRIAELTQKTLKFFEIYNIRIRDIQFRFLYNVLQLDYSQIKNVLKNEEDFHKILLFLSINHPNEYPDYISTDTFSKKYEIKKTTLDYYIDEIVENQIFPIKFFKLEVLPDKFYYFQSDEKVEMLLRVVTEEHITKFTYLNKLFENSSKITLPLDMESTVKTILDEACQHIFKEGLKNSLKKFLPEYINYLAFKIKKERKLVGISDKLEGIIWQNIPDILEAGISQTSHYQFIGENEMNYYIETEILEVLRPYLASKPDSIYKKINQSLNKKEYGKGLDLIDLAIKSNNDSIDLVIYKAMVLCHLNCNSDSIKLLNDQLKVSQIDEKNPIFIPLFFVLGFSYISLG
;
A
#
# COMPACT_ATOMS: atom_id res chain seq x y z
N MET A 1 -29.17 56.48 -41.62
CA MET A 1 -29.48 55.11 -41.14
C MET A 1 -29.47 55.18 -39.63
N ALA A 2 -30.59 54.89 -38.99
CA ALA A 2 -30.75 55.03 -37.54
C ALA A 2 -29.98 53.93 -36.82
N THR A 3 -28.85 54.26 -36.19
CA THR A 3 -28.13 53.38 -35.29
C THR A 3 -28.92 53.29 -33.98
N THR A 4 -29.67 52.21 -33.80
CA THR A 4 -30.27 51.85 -32.51
C THR A 4 -29.16 51.60 -31.50
N CYS A 5 -28.98 52.53 -30.56
CA CYS A 5 -28.03 52.39 -29.46
C CYS A 5 -28.53 51.28 -28.51
N ASN A 6 -27.66 50.32 -28.22
CA ASN A 6 -27.96 49.26 -27.26
C ASN A 6 -27.86 49.82 -25.83
N TYR A 7 -28.95 49.69 -25.07
CA TYR A 7 -29.03 50.10 -23.67
C TYR A 7 -29.00 48.89 -22.72
N PRO A 8 -28.45 49.06 -21.51
CA PRO A 8 -28.37 47.98 -20.54
C PRO A 8 -29.77 47.57 -20.05
N PRO A 9 -29.97 46.29 -19.66
CA PRO A 9 -31.20 45.82 -19.04
C PRO A 9 -31.58 46.65 -17.80
N ASP A 10 -32.87 46.71 -17.49
CA ASP A 10 -33.40 47.51 -16.38
C ASP A 10 -32.78 47.11 -15.03
N GLU A 11 -32.37 45.86 -14.84
CA GLU A 11 -31.70 45.39 -13.61
C GLU A 11 -30.32 46.05 -13.39
N ILE A 12 -29.69 46.56 -14.45
CA ILE A 12 -28.40 47.27 -14.38
C ILE A 12 -28.62 48.76 -14.12
N LEU A 13 -29.70 49.33 -14.68
CA LEU A 13 -30.07 50.74 -14.53
C LEU A 13 -30.69 51.03 -13.16
N GLU A 14 -31.52 50.11 -12.65
CA GLU A 14 -32.25 50.20 -11.38
C GLU A 14 -31.98 48.94 -10.53
N PRO A 15 -30.83 48.85 -9.83
CA PRO A 15 -30.50 47.68 -9.04
C PRO A 15 -31.44 47.51 -7.83
N ILE A 16 -31.89 46.27 -7.59
CA ILE A 16 -32.79 45.87 -6.48
C ILE A 16 -32.24 46.27 -5.10
N MET A 17 -30.91 46.30 -4.95
CA MET A 17 -30.23 46.85 -3.77
C MET A 17 -29.04 47.74 -4.16
N GLY A 18 -28.95 48.92 -3.54
CA GLY A 18 -27.84 49.88 -3.72
C GLY A 18 -28.12 51.01 -4.71
N ARG A 19 -27.12 51.87 -4.95
CA ARG A 19 -27.21 52.96 -5.94
C ARG A 19 -26.69 52.50 -7.31
N PRO A 20 -27.22 53.00 -8.43
CA PRO A 20 -26.71 52.68 -9.76
C PRO A 20 -25.23 53.05 -9.89
N ASN A 21 -24.40 52.10 -10.35
CA ASN A 21 -23.01 52.38 -10.66
C ASN A 21 -22.92 53.01 -12.06
N TYR A 22 -22.93 54.34 -12.11
CA TYR A 22 -22.91 55.10 -13.37
C TYR A 22 -21.63 54.88 -14.19
N GLU A 23 -20.49 54.57 -13.56
CA GLU A 23 -19.25 54.20 -14.27
C GLU A 23 -19.47 52.92 -15.09
N TYR A 24 -20.05 51.90 -14.44
CA TYR A 24 -20.37 50.63 -15.08
C TYR A 24 -21.43 50.76 -16.17
N ILE A 25 -22.48 51.55 -15.92
CA ILE A 25 -23.56 51.80 -16.90
C ILE A 25 -23.01 52.48 -18.16
N ILE A 26 -22.17 53.51 -18.02
CA ILE A 26 -21.59 54.23 -19.15
C ILE A 26 -20.64 53.33 -19.94
N LEU A 27 -19.79 52.55 -19.27
CA LEU A 27 -18.88 51.62 -19.93
C LEU A 27 -19.62 50.45 -20.60
N TRP A 28 -20.74 49.98 -20.03
CA TRP A 28 -21.61 48.98 -20.65
C TRP A 28 -22.16 49.49 -21.97
N ILE A 29 -22.71 50.71 -22.00
CA ILE A 29 -23.27 51.31 -23.22
C ILE A 29 -22.16 51.46 -24.27
N LEU A 30 -20.99 51.96 -23.89
CA LEU A 30 -19.87 52.15 -24.81
C LEU A 30 -19.19 50.84 -25.26
N SER A 31 -19.34 49.74 -24.51
CA SER A 31 -18.79 48.44 -24.89
C SER A 31 -19.67 47.66 -25.87
N ASN A 32 -20.99 47.92 -25.86
CA ASN A 32 -21.98 47.22 -26.69
C ASN A 32 -22.40 48.02 -27.94
N ASN A 33 -21.73 49.15 -28.19
CA ASN A 33 -21.94 50.01 -29.34
C ASN A 33 -20.57 50.43 -29.92
N GLU A 34 -20.46 50.60 -31.24
CA GLU A 34 -19.19 50.95 -31.88
C GLU A 34 -18.68 52.35 -31.48
N PHE A 35 -19.63 53.28 -31.32
CA PHE A 35 -19.46 54.62 -30.78
C PHE A 35 -20.81 55.09 -30.21
N CYS A 36 -20.81 55.97 -29.20
CA CYS A 36 -22.02 56.60 -28.68
C CYS A 36 -21.87 58.11 -28.64
N THR A 37 -22.96 58.82 -28.91
CA THR A 37 -22.99 60.27 -28.76
C THR A 37 -23.37 60.68 -27.34
N TRP A 38 -23.12 61.96 -27.01
CA TRP A 38 -23.61 62.54 -25.76
C TRP A 38 -25.13 62.40 -25.59
N SER A 39 -25.90 62.51 -26.68
CA SER A 39 -27.35 62.39 -26.66
C SER A 39 -27.79 60.98 -26.26
N ASP A 40 -27.12 59.95 -26.78
CA ASP A 40 -27.43 58.55 -26.50
C ASP A 40 -27.17 58.22 -25.02
N LEU A 41 -26.04 58.68 -24.47
CA LEU A 41 -25.70 58.46 -23.07
C LEU A 41 -26.62 59.24 -22.11
N LYS A 42 -27.12 60.40 -22.54
CA LYS A 42 -28.03 61.24 -21.76
C LYS A 42 -29.43 60.62 -21.62
N GLU A 43 -29.80 59.68 -22.49
CA GLU A 43 -31.09 59.00 -22.42
C GLU A 43 -31.25 58.19 -21.13
N LYS A 44 -30.16 57.60 -20.62
CA LYS A 44 -30.16 56.74 -19.42
C LYS A 44 -29.36 57.29 -18.24
N VAL A 45 -28.58 58.36 -18.42
CA VAL A 45 -27.79 59.01 -17.37
C VAL A 45 -28.04 60.51 -17.36
N ASN A 46 -28.35 61.08 -16.18
CA ASN A 46 -28.63 62.51 -16.07
C ASN A 46 -27.42 63.38 -16.50
N ARG A 47 -27.69 64.62 -16.91
CA ARG A 47 -26.68 65.50 -17.53
C ARG A 47 -25.48 65.79 -16.62
N SER A 48 -25.72 66.01 -15.32
CA SER A 48 -24.67 66.36 -14.36
C SER A 48 -23.77 65.17 -14.04
N THR A 49 -24.35 64.00 -13.77
CA THR A 49 -23.63 62.75 -13.54
C THR A 49 -22.85 62.33 -14.78
N LEU A 50 -23.48 62.39 -15.95
CA LEU A 50 -22.81 62.01 -17.20
C LEU A 50 -21.55 62.85 -17.46
N SER A 51 -21.59 64.16 -17.20
CA SER A 51 -20.43 65.03 -17.36
C SER A 51 -19.28 64.69 -16.41
N ILE A 52 -19.60 64.37 -15.16
CA ILE A 52 -18.60 64.02 -14.14
C ILE A 52 -17.91 62.71 -14.52
N TYR A 53 -18.69 61.68 -14.83
CA TYR A 53 -18.16 60.35 -15.11
C TYR A 53 -17.46 60.27 -16.48
N LEU A 54 -17.94 60.96 -17.53
CA LEU A 54 -17.22 61.00 -18.81
C LEU A 54 -15.87 61.71 -18.69
N ASN A 55 -15.80 62.82 -17.95
CA ASN A 55 -14.53 63.51 -17.74
C ASN A 55 -13.54 62.64 -16.95
N ARG A 56 -14.03 61.92 -15.93
CA ARG A 56 -13.24 60.98 -15.14
C ARG A 56 -12.74 59.81 -16.00
N LEU A 57 -13.63 59.13 -16.71
CA LEU A 57 -13.29 57.99 -17.57
C LEU A 57 -12.33 58.38 -18.69
N LYS A 58 -12.45 59.61 -19.23
CA LYS A 58 -11.53 60.13 -20.23
C LYS A 58 -10.15 60.43 -19.64
N ARG A 59 -10.09 61.06 -18.46
CA ARG A 59 -8.84 61.34 -17.75
C ARG A 59 -8.10 60.06 -17.39
N ASP A 60 -8.84 59.05 -16.93
CA ASP A 60 -8.30 57.77 -16.50
C ASP A 60 -8.03 56.82 -17.71
N GLY A 61 -8.23 57.30 -18.94
CA GLY A 61 -7.84 56.60 -20.19
C GLY A 61 -8.77 55.45 -20.60
N TYR A 62 -9.93 55.31 -19.97
CA TYR A 62 -10.91 54.26 -20.26
C TYR A 62 -11.80 54.54 -21.47
N ILE A 63 -11.92 55.82 -21.86
CA ILE A 63 -12.68 56.23 -23.04
C ILE A 63 -11.92 57.29 -23.82
N VAL A 64 -12.11 57.32 -25.14
CA VAL A 64 -11.55 58.31 -26.05
C VAL A 64 -12.67 58.97 -26.84
N LYS A 65 -12.49 60.26 -27.14
CA LYS A 65 -13.36 60.99 -28.05
C LYS A 65 -12.79 60.86 -29.46
N SER A 66 -13.40 60.00 -30.29
CA SER A 66 -12.92 59.70 -31.64
C SER A 66 -13.25 60.84 -32.61
N ASP A 67 -14.44 61.43 -32.50
CA ASP A 67 -14.95 62.51 -33.37
C ASP A 67 -15.84 63.51 -32.60
N PHE A 68 -16.40 64.52 -33.28
CA PHE A 68 -17.28 65.51 -32.66
C PHE A 68 -18.46 64.83 -31.94
N ASN A 69 -18.46 64.93 -30.60
CA ASN A 69 -19.44 64.33 -29.70
C ASN A 69 -19.57 62.81 -29.71
N GLN A 70 -18.61 62.08 -30.30
CA GLN A 70 -18.59 60.61 -30.28
C GLN A 70 -17.56 60.08 -29.29
N TYR A 71 -18.01 59.14 -28.44
CA TYR A 71 -17.20 58.50 -27.42
C TYR A 71 -17.04 57.01 -27.75
N ARG A 72 -15.82 56.50 -27.56
CA ARG A 72 -15.47 55.10 -27.76
C ARG A 72 -14.73 54.56 -26.54
N ILE A 73 -15.04 53.32 -26.17
CA ILE A 73 -14.31 52.63 -25.12
C ILE A 73 -12.91 52.21 -25.61
N THR A 74 -11.89 52.38 -24.78
CA THR A 74 -10.53 51.92 -25.07
C THR A 74 -10.37 50.45 -24.66
N SER A 75 -9.25 49.81 -25.01
CA SER A 75 -8.91 48.47 -24.53
C SER A 75 -8.84 48.42 -23.00
N THR A 76 -8.22 49.42 -22.37
CA THR A 76 -8.17 49.58 -20.91
C THR A 76 -9.56 49.80 -20.31
N GLY A 77 -10.42 50.56 -20.99
CA GLY A 77 -11.83 50.72 -20.61
C GLY A 77 -12.63 49.43 -20.68
N LYS A 78 -12.38 48.56 -21.67
CA LYS A 78 -12.99 47.23 -21.75
C LYS A 78 -12.57 46.35 -20.58
N THR A 79 -11.28 46.33 -20.23
CA THR A 79 -10.80 45.61 -19.05
C THR A 79 -11.49 46.11 -17.78
N ARG A 80 -11.58 47.44 -17.62
CA ARG A 80 -12.27 48.06 -16.49
C ARG A 80 -13.78 47.72 -16.45
N PHE A 81 -14.42 47.67 -17.61
CA PHE A 81 -15.80 47.22 -17.74
C PHE A 81 -15.97 45.77 -17.25
N TYR A 82 -15.08 44.86 -17.68
CA TYR A 82 -15.10 43.47 -17.21
C TYR A 82 -14.84 43.36 -15.70
N GLU A 83 -13.87 44.11 -15.16
CA GLU A 83 -13.62 44.18 -13.71
C GLU A 83 -14.87 44.64 -12.94
N LEU A 84 -15.53 45.69 -13.43
CA LEU A 84 -16.72 46.24 -12.80
C LEU A 84 -17.91 45.27 -12.88
N GLY A 85 -18.06 44.56 -14.00
CA GLY A 85 -19.07 43.50 -14.17
C GLY A 85 -18.82 42.30 -13.26
N MET A 86 -17.56 41.97 -12.99
CA MET A 86 -17.16 40.94 -12.04
C MET A 86 -17.36 41.41 -10.58
N SER A 87 -17.18 42.69 -10.29
CA SER A 87 -17.34 43.24 -8.94
C SER A 87 -18.80 43.41 -8.47
N LYS A 88 -19.81 43.29 -9.37
CA LYS A 88 -21.23 43.13 -8.96
C LYS A 88 -21.53 41.74 -8.36
N LYS A 89 -20.64 40.76 -8.48
CA LYS A 89 -20.68 39.49 -7.72
C LYS A 89 -19.99 39.67 -6.37
N GLY A 90 -20.48 40.60 -5.55
CA GLY A 90 -19.99 40.84 -4.19
C GLY A 90 -20.38 39.77 -3.16
N GLY A 91 -20.52 38.52 -3.60
CA GLY A 91 -20.51 37.34 -2.75
C GLY A 91 -19.17 36.66 -2.91
N ARG A 92 -18.65 36.07 -1.83
CA ARG A 92 -17.42 35.28 -1.85
C ARG A 92 -17.44 34.31 -3.06
N GLN A 93 -16.49 34.43 -3.99
CA GLN A 93 -16.44 33.55 -5.15
C GLN A 93 -15.98 32.16 -4.70
N LEU A 94 -16.95 31.30 -4.40
CA LEU A 94 -16.70 29.93 -3.98
C LEU A 94 -16.44 29.06 -5.23
N SER A 95 -15.35 28.31 -5.21
CA SER A 95 -15.08 27.22 -6.13
C SER A 95 -15.99 26.05 -5.79
N TYR A 96 -16.89 25.71 -6.70
CA TYR A 96 -17.85 24.62 -6.54
C TYR A 96 -17.43 23.39 -7.36
N PRO A 97 -17.90 22.18 -6.98
CA PRO A 97 -17.54 20.95 -7.67
C PRO A 97 -17.98 20.98 -9.14
N PRO A 98 -17.15 20.46 -10.07
CA PRO A 98 -17.54 20.32 -11.47
C PRO A 98 -18.71 19.33 -11.61
N HIS A 99 -19.45 19.44 -12.72
CA HIS A 99 -20.60 18.57 -13.00
C HIS A 99 -20.29 17.07 -12.92
N ALA A 100 -19.06 16.65 -13.24
CA ALA A 100 -18.62 15.25 -13.09
C ALA A 100 -18.79 14.72 -11.65
N ILE A 101 -18.57 15.57 -10.65
CA ILE A 101 -18.73 15.23 -9.22
C ILE A 101 -20.19 15.41 -8.78
N LEU A 102 -20.87 16.44 -9.27
CA LEU A 102 -22.28 16.71 -8.96
C LEU A 102 -23.24 15.66 -9.58
N ASN A 103 -22.82 14.96 -10.63
CA ASN A 103 -23.62 13.91 -11.29
C ASN A 103 -23.89 12.71 -10.37
N ARG A 104 -23.01 12.45 -9.39
CA ARG A 104 -23.23 11.43 -8.36
C ARG A 104 -23.61 12.12 -7.06
N ARG A 105 -24.80 11.81 -6.53
CA ARG A 105 -25.30 12.36 -5.26
C ARG A 105 -24.50 11.78 -4.09
N ASN A 106 -23.33 12.36 -3.82
CA ASN A 106 -22.49 12.06 -2.67
C ASN A 106 -22.13 13.37 -1.96
N TYR A 107 -22.87 13.64 -0.89
CA TYR A 107 -22.75 14.89 -0.16
C TYR A 107 -21.41 15.06 0.55
N ASP A 108 -20.78 13.96 1.00
CA ASP A 108 -19.46 14.00 1.63
C ASP A 108 -18.42 14.52 0.64
N HIS A 109 -18.45 14.01 -0.60
CA HIS A 109 -17.56 14.42 -1.68
C HIS A 109 -17.78 15.88 -2.08
N TRP A 110 -19.04 16.33 -2.11
CA TRP A 110 -19.39 17.71 -2.42
C TRP A 110 -18.90 18.66 -1.33
N ILE A 111 -19.07 18.30 -0.07
CA ILE A 111 -18.61 19.08 1.08
C ILE A 111 -17.08 19.14 1.11
N LEU A 112 -16.39 18.01 0.92
CA LEU A 112 -14.93 17.96 0.89
C LEU A 112 -14.34 18.83 -0.22
N TRP A 113 -14.90 18.78 -1.43
CA TRP A 113 -14.46 19.65 -2.54
C TRP A 113 -14.58 21.13 -2.20
N VAL A 114 -15.73 21.56 -1.67
CA VAL A 114 -16.00 22.97 -1.40
C VAL A 114 -15.14 23.48 -0.27
N VAL A 115 -15.02 22.72 0.82
CA VAL A 115 -14.21 23.13 1.96
C VAL A 115 -12.72 23.18 1.58
N TYR A 116 -12.26 22.24 0.75
CA TYR A 116 -10.87 22.22 0.27
C TYR A 116 -10.55 23.42 -0.64
N ASN A 117 -11.32 23.61 -1.71
CA ASN A 117 -11.01 24.59 -2.75
C ASN A 117 -11.23 26.05 -2.33
N ASN A 118 -11.87 26.30 -1.18
CA ASN A 118 -12.20 27.63 -0.70
C ASN A 118 -11.50 28.02 0.61
N ASN A 119 -10.60 27.17 1.12
CA ASN A 119 -9.88 27.29 2.40
C ASN A 119 -10.76 27.22 3.67
N TYR A 120 -11.98 27.76 3.63
CA TYR A 120 -12.98 27.67 4.68
C TYR A 120 -14.38 27.84 4.09
N CYS A 121 -15.44 27.33 4.70
CA CYS A 121 -16.82 27.51 4.20
C CYS A 121 -17.78 27.78 5.35
N LYS A 122 -18.84 28.55 5.09
CA LYS A 122 -19.93 28.79 6.03
C LYS A 122 -21.09 27.85 5.73
N TRP A 123 -21.98 27.67 6.70
CA TRP A 123 -23.16 26.82 6.54
C TRP A 123 -24.01 27.19 5.32
N ALA A 124 -24.17 28.49 5.05
CA ALA A 124 -24.95 29.00 3.92
C ALA A 124 -24.36 28.59 2.56
N ASP A 125 -23.04 28.42 2.48
CA ASP A 125 -22.29 28.15 1.25
C ASP A 125 -22.68 26.79 0.59
N PHE A 126 -23.31 25.89 1.35
CA PHE A 126 -23.74 24.56 0.89
C PHE A 126 -25.24 24.49 0.51
N LEU A 127 -26.01 25.52 0.85
CA LEU A 127 -27.46 25.56 0.65
C LEU A 127 -27.85 26.18 -0.70
N GLU A 128 -26.92 26.89 -1.34
CA GLU A 128 -27.11 27.59 -2.62
C GLU A 128 -26.67 26.74 -3.82
N ASP A 129 -27.07 27.16 -5.03
CA ASP A 129 -26.56 26.56 -6.27
C ASP A 129 -25.04 26.74 -6.37
N PRO A 130 -24.30 25.74 -6.89
CA PRO A 130 -24.75 24.57 -7.65
C PRO A 130 -24.93 23.27 -6.86
N ILE A 131 -24.78 23.28 -5.52
CA ILE A 131 -24.76 22.05 -4.71
C ILE A 131 -26.11 21.74 -4.04
N LYS A 132 -26.80 22.79 -3.53
CA LYS A 132 -28.12 22.69 -2.90
C LYS A 132 -28.29 21.45 -1.99
N ILE A 133 -27.46 21.31 -0.96
CA ILE A 133 -27.64 20.26 0.04
C ILE A 133 -28.81 20.62 0.94
N ASN A 134 -29.72 19.68 1.22
CA ASN A 134 -30.78 19.94 2.19
C ASN A 134 -30.20 20.06 3.61
N GLN A 135 -30.84 20.86 4.47
CA GLN A 135 -30.29 21.18 5.80
C GLN A 135 -30.06 19.94 6.69
N SER A 136 -30.95 18.94 6.61
CA SER A 136 -30.85 17.71 7.40
C SER A 136 -29.67 16.82 6.97
N SER A 137 -29.45 16.67 5.66
CA SER A 137 -28.31 15.89 5.13
C SER A 137 -27.00 16.64 5.30
N LEU A 138 -27.01 17.97 5.16
CA LEU A 138 -25.84 18.80 5.42
C LEU A 138 -25.37 18.65 6.87
N SER A 139 -26.30 18.70 7.83
CA SER A 139 -26.00 18.49 9.25
C SER A 139 -25.42 17.12 9.53
N LYS A 140 -26.08 16.07 9.01
CA LYS A 140 -25.62 14.69 9.19
C LYS A 140 -24.20 14.49 8.64
N ASN A 141 -23.98 14.86 7.37
CA ASN A 141 -22.71 14.60 6.70
C ASN A 141 -21.58 15.49 7.24
N LEU A 142 -21.85 16.74 7.63
CA LEU A 142 -20.83 17.57 8.30
C LEU A 142 -20.44 17.01 9.66
N ASN A 143 -21.39 16.50 10.46
CA ASN A 143 -21.08 15.87 11.73
C ASN A 143 -20.26 14.58 11.49
N ASP A 144 -20.66 13.75 10.53
CA ASP A 144 -19.91 12.54 10.16
C ASP A 144 -18.48 12.88 9.70
N LEU A 145 -18.29 13.93 8.90
CA LEU A 145 -16.96 14.40 8.45
C LEU A 145 -16.12 15.01 9.59
N ILE A 146 -16.77 15.65 10.57
CA ILE A 146 -16.11 16.17 11.78
C ILE A 146 -15.69 15.02 12.71
N ASP A 147 -16.56 14.03 12.89
CA ASP A 147 -16.30 12.84 13.73
C ASP A 147 -15.16 12.01 13.14
N LYS A 148 -15.11 11.88 11.80
CA LYS A 148 -13.98 11.28 11.06
C LYS A 148 -12.73 12.18 11.02
N LYS A 149 -12.77 13.36 11.63
CA LYS A 149 -11.69 14.37 11.67
C LYS A 149 -11.24 14.85 10.28
N LEU A 150 -12.08 14.78 9.25
CA LEU A 150 -11.78 15.23 7.89
C LEU A 150 -12.08 16.72 7.69
N VAL A 151 -13.01 17.26 8.47
CA VAL A 151 -13.37 18.69 8.50
C VAL A 151 -13.36 19.14 9.95
N ARG A 152 -12.95 20.36 10.22
CA ARG A 152 -13.03 20.98 11.56
C ARG A 152 -13.84 22.25 11.51
N LYS A 153 -14.53 22.56 12.62
CA LYS A 153 -15.35 23.76 12.77
C LYS A 153 -14.65 24.77 13.68
N GLU A 154 -14.34 25.95 13.17
CA GLU A 154 -13.75 27.08 13.89
C GLU A 154 -14.63 28.31 13.67
N GLU A 155 -15.13 28.97 14.71
CA GLU A 155 -15.85 30.27 14.61
C GLU A 155 -17.00 30.31 13.57
N LYS A 156 -17.80 29.24 13.47
CA LYS A 156 -18.88 29.05 12.48
C LYS A 156 -18.41 28.85 11.02
N GLU A 157 -17.12 28.58 10.84
CA GLU A 157 -16.51 28.22 9.56
C GLU A 157 -16.01 26.78 9.60
N TYR A 158 -16.15 26.10 8.47
CA TYR A 158 -15.70 24.73 8.24
C TYR A 158 -14.40 24.76 7.46
N LYS A 159 -13.36 24.12 7.96
CA LYS A 159 -12.03 24.04 7.33
C LYS A 159 -11.63 22.59 7.15
N ILE A 160 -10.93 22.29 6.05
CA ILE A 160 -10.47 20.93 5.80
C ILE A 160 -9.26 20.63 6.67
N THR A 161 -9.21 19.45 7.26
CA THR A 161 -8.03 18.96 7.97
C THR A 161 -7.08 18.29 6.99
N GLN A 162 -5.86 17.97 7.42
CA GLN A 162 -4.89 17.34 6.52
C GLN A 162 -5.29 15.89 6.17
N SER A 163 -5.94 15.16 7.08
CA SER A 163 -6.63 13.89 6.77
C SER A 163 -7.78 14.07 5.77
N GLY A 164 -8.52 15.18 5.87
CA GLY A 164 -9.54 15.56 4.88
C GLY A 164 -8.95 15.81 3.50
N LYS A 165 -7.76 16.43 3.40
CA LYS A 165 -7.05 16.63 2.13
C LYS A 165 -6.61 15.30 1.51
N LEU A 166 -6.16 14.34 2.31
CA LEU A 166 -5.83 12.98 1.85
C LEU A 166 -7.06 12.24 1.31
N GLU A 167 -8.17 12.28 2.06
CA GLU A 167 -9.43 11.67 1.62
C GLU A 167 -9.98 12.36 0.36
N TYR A 168 -9.81 13.67 0.27
CA TYR A 168 -10.14 14.43 -0.92
C TYR A 168 -9.31 14.00 -2.13
N SER A 169 -7.98 13.82 -2.01
CA SER A 169 -7.14 13.31 -3.10
C SER A 169 -7.56 11.90 -3.56
N LYS A 170 -7.88 10.98 -2.61
CA LYS A 170 -8.46 9.67 -2.93
C LYS A 170 -9.83 9.78 -3.60
N MET A 171 -10.63 10.74 -3.18
CA MET A 171 -11.93 11.02 -3.79
C MET A 171 -11.76 11.46 -5.25
N LEU A 172 -10.78 12.30 -5.57
CA LEU A 172 -10.52 12.78 -6.93
C LEU A 172 -10.21 11.64 -7.90
N SER A 173 -9.49 10.60 -7.46
CA SER A 173 -9.20 9.43 -8.32
C SER A 173 -10.45 8.62 -8.66
N LEU A 174 -11.58 8.81 -7.95
CA LEU A 174 -12.85 8.14 -8.24
C LEU A 174 -13.69 8.85 -9.32
N TYR A 175 -13.28 10.06 -9.73
CA TYR A 175 -13.97 10.85 -10.74
C TYR A 175 -13.07 11.06 -11.95
N ASP A 176 -13.67 11.03 -13.14
CA ASP A 176 -12.98 11.28 -14.41
C ASP A 176 -12.78 12.80 -14.59
N LEU A 177 -12.00 13.38 -13.69
CA LEU A 177 -11.63 14.78 -13.70
C LEU A 177 -10.46 14.97 -14.66
N ASP A 178 -10.45 16.09 -15.37
CA ASP A 178 -9.37 16.44 -16.29
C ASP A 178 -8.03 16.29 -15.56
N ARG A 179 -7.11 15.49 -16.12
CA ARG A 179 -5.80 15.18 -15.50
C ARG A 179 -5.08 16.44 -15.06
N GLN A 180 -5.31 17.54 -15.76
CA GLN A 180 -4.77 18.86 -15.45
C GLN A 180 -5.24 19.43 -14.09
N SER A 181 -6.49 19.21 -13.69
CA SER A 181 -7.01 19.69 -12.39
C SER A 181 -6.39 18.92 -11.22
N ILE A 182 -6.26 17.59 -11.36
CA ILE A 182 -5.57 16.73 -10.38
C ILE A 182 -4.10 17.11 -10.27
N LEU A 183 -3.44 17.36 -11.41
CA LEU A 183 -2.04 17.76 -11.45
C LEU A 183 -1.81 19.16 -10.87
N GLU A 184 -2.69 20.13 -11.13
CA GLU A 184 -2.60 21.49 -10.55
C GLU A 184 -2.80 21.47 -9.04
N GLU A 185 -3.67 20.60 -8.54
CA GLU A 185 -3.92 20.45 -7.12
C GLU A 185 -2.76 19.78 -6.37
N GLU A 186 -2.28 18.64 -6.88
CA GLU A 186 -1.08 18.00 -6.37
C GLU A 186 0.12 18.96 -6.47
N SER A 187 0.20 19.78 -7.54
CA SER A 187 1.23 20.82 -7.66
C SER A 187 1.15 21.89 -6.57
N LYS A 188 -0.05 22.36 -6.20
CA LYS A 188 -0.23 23.33 -5.10
C LYS A 188 0.15 22.71 -3.75
N ARG A 189 -0.28 21.48 -3.50
CA ARG A 189 0.07 20.73 -2.28
C ARG A 189 1.57 20.51 -2.16
N ILE A 190 2.21 20.11 -3.27
CA ILE A 190 3.66 19.99 -3.36
C ILE A 190 4.30 21.34 -3.09
N ALA A 191 3.83 22.45 -3.68
CA ALA A 191 4.44 23.77 -3.49
C ALA A 191 4.43 24.25 -2.03
N GLU A 192 3.31 24.08 -1.31
CA GLU A 192 3.19 24.45 0.11
C GLU A 192 4.16 23.64 1.00
N LEU A 193 4.26 22.33 0.76
CA LEU A 193 5.16 21.44 1.50
C LEU A 193 6.62 21.69 1.12
N THR A 194 6.90 21.95 -0.16
CA THR A 194 8.24 22.13 -0.70
C THR A 194 8.98 23.26 0.01
N GLN A 195 8.33 24.37 0.38
CA GLN A 195 9.03 25.44 1.11
C GLN A 195 9.48 25.04 2.52
N LYS A 196 8.67 24.26 3.26
CA LYS A 196 9.04 23.74 4.57
C LYS A 196 10.13 22.67 4.45
N THR A 197 9.98 21.78 3.47
CA THR A 197 10.91 20.69 3.21
C THR A 197 12.27 21.17 2.72
N LEU A 198 12.33 22.21 1.88
CA LEU A 198 13.60 22.81 1.44
C LEU A 198 14.38 23.37 2.63
N LYS A 199 13.73 24.11 3.53
CA LYS A 199 14.35 24.58 4.78
C LYS A 199 14.89 23.43 5.63
N PHE A 200 14.11 22.34 5.75
CA PHE A 200 14.55 21.15 6.46
C PHE A 200 15.78 20.50 5.81
N PHE A 201 15.81 20.39 4.47
CA PHE A 201 16.96 19.86 3.74
C PHE A 201 18.22 20.72 3.88
N GLU A 202 18.06 22.05 3.92
CA GLU A 202 19.16 22.98 4.16
C GLU A 202 19.73 22.84 5.57
N ILE A 203 18.87 22.82 6.61
CA ILE A 203 19.26 22.69 8.02
C ILE A 203 20.04 21.38 8.24
N TYR A 204 19.56 20.28 7.68
CA TYR A 204 20.13 18.94 7.88
C TYR A 204 21.11 18.50 6.78
N ASN A 205 21.44 19.40 5.85
CA ASN A 205 22.37 19.19 4.73
C ASN A 205 22.08 17.90 3.92
N ILE A 206 20.81 17.66 3.62
CA ILE A 206 20.35 16.49 2.85
C ILE A 206 20.49 16.81 1.37
N ARG A 207 21.48 16.24 0.69
CA ARG A 207 21.81 16.55 -0.72
C ARG A 207 21.44 15.46 -1.73
N ILE A 208 21.24 14.23 -1.27
CA ILE A 208 20.99 13.08 -2.15
C ILE A 208 19.56 13.17 -2.67
N ARG A 209 19.41 13.35 -4.00
CA ARG A 209 18.10 13.60 -4.65
C ARG A 209 17.11 12.46 -4.43
N ASP A 210 17.56 11.22 -4.44
CA ASP A 210 16.66 10.08 -4.26
C ASP A 210 16.10 10.02 -2.83
N ILE A 211 16.92 10.34 -1.82
CA ILE A 211 16.46 10.50 -0.43
C ILE A 211 15.51 11.69 -0.30
N GLN A 212 15.80 12.82 -0.95
CA GLN A 212 14.91 13.98 -0.95
C GLN A 212 13.54 13.65 -1.55
N PHE A 213 13.53 12.92 -2.68
CA PHE A 213 12.31 12.48 -3.34
C PHE A 213 11.51 11.53 -2.45
N ARG A 214 12.15 10.51 -1.86
CA ARG A 214 11.50 9.58 -0.92
C ARG A 214 10.93 10.30 0.30
N PHE A 215 11.70 11.24 0.86
CA PHE A 215 11.25 12.04 1.99
C PHE A 215 10.00 12.86 1.64
N LEU A 216 10.02 13.55 0.49
CA LEU A 216 8.86 14.31 0.00
C LEU A 216 7.65 13.40 -0.20
N TYR A 217 7.83 12.23 -0.80
CA TYR A 217 6.79 11.24 -0.98
C TYR A 217 6.19 10.81 0.38
N ASN A 218 7.03 10.53 1.37
CA ASN A 218 6.60 10.15 2.71
C ASN A 218 5.84 11.29 3.42
N VAL A 219 6.31 12.53 3.33
CA VAL A 219 5.63 13.70 3.90
C VAL A 219 4.27 13.95 3.25
N LEU A 220 4.13 13.68 1.94
CA LEU A 220 2.86 13.80 1.24
C LEU A 220 1.88 12.69 1.67
N GLN A 221 2.36 11.49 1.96
CA GLN A 221 1.52 10.36 2.29
C GLN A 221 1.15 10.27 3.79
N LEU A 222 2.05 10.71 4.67
CA LEU A 222 1.94 10.51 6.12
C LEU A 222 1.65 11.84 6.82
N ASP A 223 0.44 11.96 7.37
CA ASP A 223 -0.01 13.19 8.01
C ASP A 223 0.36 13.24 9.50
N TYR A 224 1.19 14.22 9.86
CA TYR A 224 1.55 14.50 11.26
C TYR A 224 0.34 14.66 12.19
N SER A 225 -0.82 15.11 11.68
CA SER A 225 -2.03 15.30 12.49
C SER A 225 -2.53 14.00 13.15
N GLN A 226 -2.24 12.84 12.56
CA GLN A 226 -2.63 11.53 13.08
C GLN A 226 -1.83 11.13 14.33
N ILE A 227 -0.58 11.57 14.42
CA ILE A 227 0.34 11.23 15.51
C ILE A 227 0.59 12.38 16.48
N LYS A 228 0.07 13.58 16.22
CA LYS A 228 0.28 14.80 17.03
C LYS A 228 -0.04 14.62 18.52
N ASN A 229 -0.96 13.72 18.84
CA ASN A 229 -1.35 13.42 20.23
C ASN A 229 -0.26 12.66 21.00
N VAL A 230 0.56 11.88 20.29
CA VAL A 230 1.62 11.04 20.85
C VAL A 230 2.97 11.72 20.66
N LEU A 231 3.28 12.15 19.43
CA LEU A 231 4.49 12.89 19.08
C LEU A 231 4.17 14.39 19.02
N LYS A 232 4.64 15.14 20.01
CA LYS A 232 4.35 16.58 20.12
C LYS A 232 5.18 17.46 19.19
N ASN A 233 6.29 16.94 18.68
CA ASN A 233 7.23 17.68 17.85
C ASN A 233 7.14 17.25 16.37
N GLU A 234 6.72 18.19 15.51
CA GLU A 234 6.62 18.00 14.05
C GLU A 234 8.00 17.79 13.42
N GLU A 235 9.05 18.36 14.01
CA GLU A 235 10.41 18.19 13.51
C GLU A 235 10.94 16.78 13.74
N ASP A 236 10.66 16.18 14.90
CA ASP A 236 11.03 14.79 15.19
C ASP A 236 10.28 13.82 14.27
N PHE A 237 9.04 14.15 13.89
CA PHE A 237 8.31 13.39 12.89
C PHE A 237 9.04 13.40 11.55
N HIS A 238 9.45 14.57 11.08
CA HIS A 238 10.24 14.66 9.85
C HIS A 238 11.58 13.92 9.97
N LYS A 239 12.26 13.94 11.12
CA LYS A 239 13.47 13.13 11.34
C LYS A 239 13.19 11.63 11.21
N ILE A 240 12.07 11.14 11.75
CA ILE A 240 11.67 9.72 11.60
C ILE A 240 11.40 9.39 10.13
N LEU A 241 10.69 10.26 9.39
CA LEU A 241 10.47 10.06 7.95
C LEU A 241 11.77 10.08 7.15
N LEU A 242 12.74 10.91 7.55
CA LEU A 242 14.06 10.94 6.96
C LEU A 242 14.80 9.62 7.19
N PHE A 243 14.73 9.04 8.40
CA PHE A 243 15.33 7.74 8.69
C PHE A 243 14.80 6.66 7.74
N LEU A 244 13.47 6.57 7.58
CA LEU A 244 12.84 5.62 6.63
C LEU A 244 13.28 5.88 5.18
N SER A 245 13.49 7.14 4.82
CA SER A 245 13.90 7.53 3.46
C SER A 245 15.37 7.19 3.15
N ILE A 246 16.25 7.24 4.16
CA ILE A 246 17.67 6.86 4.04
C ILE A 246 17.80 5.34 4.00
N ASN A 247 17.13 4.64 4.91
CA ASN A 247 17.22 3.18 5.01
C ASN A 247 16.24 2.50 4.05
N HIS A 248 16.34 2.84 2.77
CA HIS A 248 15.52 2.27 1.70
C HIS A 248 16.35 1.27 0.86
N PRO A 249 15.78 0.16 0.36
CA PRO A 249 16.55 -0.88 -0.35
C PRO A 249 17.41 -0.39 -1.52
N ASN A 250 16.96 0.66 -2.24
CA ASN A 250 17.74 1.27 -3.33
C ASN A 250 19.08 1.88 -2.89
N GLU A 251 19.20 2.31 -1.63
CA GLU A 251 20.42 2.90 -1.08
C GLU A 251 21.45 1.84 -0.66
N TYR A 252 21.09 0.55 -0.63
CA TYR A 252 22.02 -0.53 -0.29
C TYR A 252 23.35 -0.40 -1.08
N PRO A 253 24.54 -0.58 -0.48
CA PRO A 253 24.79 -1.04 0.88
C PRO A 253 24.76 0.07 1.95
N ASP A 254 24.50 1.33 1.56
CA ASP A 254 24.48 2.47 2.45
C ASP A 254 23.34 2.32 3.46
N TYR A 255 23.68 2.47 4.74
CA TYR A 255 22.77 2.27 5.86
C TYR A 255 23.16 3.16 7.03
N ILE A 256 22.18 3.69 7.74
CA ILE A 256 22.39 4.41 8.99
C ILE A 256 21.65 3.69 10.12
N SER A 257 22.38 3.26 11.15
CA SER A 257 21.77 2.65 12.33
C SER A 257 21.00 3.70 13.14
N THR A 258 20.03 3.25 13.94
CA THR A 258 19.25 4.14 14.80
C THR A 258 20.14 4.88 15.80
N ASP A 259 21.21 4.26 16.31
CA ASP A 259 22.23 4.90 17.15
C ASP A 259 22.96 6.04 16.43
N THR A 260 23.40 5.80 15.20
CA THR A 260 24.17 6.77 14.41
C THR A 260 23.27 7.93 13.99
N PHE A 261 22.04 7.62 13.56
CA PHE A 261 21.05 8.62 13.18
C PHE A 261 20.65 9.50 14.38
N SER A 262 20.39 8.88 15.53
CA SER A 262 20.01 9.57 16.77
C SER A 262 21.05 10.59 17.21
N LYS A 263 22.34 10.22 17.14
CA LYS A 263 23.45 11.14 17.43
C LYS A 263 23.59 12.25 16.40
N LYS A 264 23.43 11.93 15.11
CA LYS A 264 23.63 12.88 14.02
C LYS A 264 22.56 13.96 13.97
N TYR A 265 21.31 13.60 14.25
CA TYR A 265 20.15 14.49 14.09
C TYR A 265 19.49 14.86 15.42
N GLU A 266 20.15 14.57 16.55
CA GLU A 266 19.73 14.93 17.90
C GLU A 266 18.28 14.51 18.21
N ILE A 267 17.94 13.26 17.89
CA ILE A 267 16.67 12.62 18.28
C ILE A 267 16.95 11.54 19.31
N LYS A 268 16.09 11.39 20.32
CA LYS A 268 16.23 10.30 21.31
C LYS A 268 16.03 8.96 20.61
N LYS A 269 16.98 8.03 20.76
CA LYS A 269 16.90 6.69 20.18
C LYS A 269 15.59 5.97 20.55
N THR A 270 15.20 6.01 21.82
CA THR A 270 13.95 5.38 22.29
C THR A 270 12.72 5.95 21.59
N THR A 271 12.73 7.25 21.27
CA THR A 271 11.66 7.90 20.49
C THR A 271 11.70 7.45 19.04
N LEU A 272 12.88 7.41 18.43
CA LEU A 272 13.06 6.96 17.05
C LEU A 272 12.59 5.51 16.87
N ASP A 273 13.09 4.58 17.68
CA ASP A 273 12.76 3.15 17.61
C ASP A 273 11.24 2.94 17.82
N TYR A 274 10.66 3.57 18.85
CA TYR A 274 9.22 3.48 19.12
C TYR A 274 8.37 3.91 17.93
N TYR A 275 8.65 5.06 17.33
CA TYR A 275 7.82 5.54 16.20
C TYR A 275 8.09 4.80 14.89
N ILE A 276 9.28 4.25 14.68
CA ILE A 276 9.51 3.34 13.54
C ILE A 276 8.60 2.12 13.69
N ASP A 277 8.57 1.49 14.86
CA ASP A 277 7.71 0.33 15.11
C ASP A 277 6.22 0.69 14.98
N GLU A 278 5.81 1.84 15.50
CA GLU A 278 4.42 2.32 15.36
C GLU A 278 4.01 2.57 13.89
N ILE A 279 4.92 3.11 13.08
CA ILE A 279 4.66 3.39 11.66
C ILE A 279 4.69 2.11 10.83
N VAL A 280 5.67 1.25 11.07
CA VAL A 280 5.97 0.08 10.23
C VAL A 280 5.16 -1.14 10.63
N GLU A 281 5.14 -1.47 11.92
CA GLU A 281 4.53 -2.70 12.45
C GLU A 281 3.07 -2.45 12.87
N ASN A 282 2.82 -1.43 13.71
CA ASN A 282 1.46 -1.15 14.20
C ASN A 282 0.57 -0.42 13.20
N GLN A 283 1.13 0.01 12.05
CA GLN A 283 0.40 0.62 10.94
C GLN A 283 -0.55 1.74 11.41
N ILE A 284 -0.04 2.70 12.20
CA ILE A 284 -0.83 3.88 12.58
C ILE A 284 -1.42 4.58 11.34
N PHE A 285 -0.68 4.53 10.23
CA PHE A 285 -1.11 5.05 8.95
C PHE A 285 -1.76 3.96 8.09
N PRO A 286 -2.72 4.30 7.21
CA PRO A 286 -3.39 3.34 6.32
C PRO A 286 -2.49 2.81 5.18
N ILE A 287 -1.17 2.96 5.30
CA ILE A 287 -0.16 2.56 4.32
C ILE A 287 0.70 1.49 4.96
N LYS A 288 0.88 0.36 4.26
CA LYS A 288 1.69 -0.75 4.78
C LYS A 288 3.16 -0.52 4.41
N PHE A 289 4.03 -0.75 5.39
CA PHE A 289 5.46 -0.83 5.18
C PHE A 289 5.92 -2.28 5.19
N PHE A 290 6.99 -2.53 4.46
CA PHE A 290 7.73 -3.78 4.45
C PHE A 290 9.13 -3.55 4.99
N LYS A 291 9.66 -4.55 5.68
CA LYS A 291 10.93 -4.52 6.38
C LYS A 291 11.82 -5.66 5.89
N LEU A 292 13.02 -5.33 5.43
CA LEU A 292 14.04 -6.29 4.99
C LEU A 292 15.19 -6.33 5.99
N GLU A 293 15.38 -7.45 6.66
CA GLU A 293 16.49 -7.68 7.59
C GLU A 293 17.73 -8.22 6.87
N VAL A 294 18.83 -7.47 6.89
CA VAL A 294 20.11 -7.86 6.27
C VAL A 294 21.05 -8.50 7.27
N LEU A 295 21.10 -7.93 8.47
CA LEU A 295 21.84 -8.41 9.64
C LEU A 295 20.98 -8.12 10.88
N PRO A 296 21.27 -8.75 12.03
CA PRO A 296 20.63 -8.36 13.28
C PRO A 296 20.69 -6.84 13.45
N ASP A 297 19.53 -6.21 13.68
CA ASP A 297 19.36 -4.76 13.83
C ASP A 297 19.75 -3.90 12.61
N LYS A 298 19.80 -4.49 11.40
CA LYS A 298 19.99 -3.80 10.12
C LYS A 298 18.81 -4.01 9.19
N PHE A 299 17.94 -3.01 9.15
CA PHE A 299 16.67 -3.08 8.41
C PHE A 299 16.58 -2.03 7.30
N TYR A 300 16.05 -2.44 6.16
CA TYR A 300 15.62 -1.53 5.09
C TYR A 300 14.10 -1.53 5.00
N TYR A 301 13.52 -0.36 4.71
CA TYR A 301 12.09 -0.12 4.74
C TYR A 301 11.59 0.42 3.40
N PHE A 302 10.43 -0.05 2.99
CA PHE A 302 9.88 0.22 1.66
C PHE A 302 8.35 0.07 1.73
N GLN A 303 7.58 0.90 1.03
CA GLN A 303 6.12 1.02 1.17
C GLN A 303 5.33 0.17 0.16
N SER A 304 4.10 -0.21 0.53
CA SER A 304 3.13 -0.74 -0.41
C SER A 304 2.78 0.27 -1.51
N ASP A 305 2.64 -0.21 -2.75
CA ASP A 305 2.32 0.59 -3.94
C ASP A 305 3.40 1.61 -4.35
N GLU A 306 4.58 1.56 -3.75
CA GLU A 306 5.74 2.26 -4.30
C GLU A 306 6.38 1.45 -5.44
N LYS A 307 7.27 2.08 -6.23
CA LYS A 307 7.91 1.44 -7.39
C LYS A 307 8.55 0.08 -7.08
N VAL A 308 9.27 -0.05 -5.96
CA VAL A 308 9.98 -1.29 -5.61
C VAL A 308 8.98 -2.41 -5.32
N GLU A 309 7.96 -2.14 -4.51
CA GLU A 309 6.91 -3.11 -4.21
C GLU A 309 6.07 -3.45 -5.43
N MET A 310 5.71 -2.47 -6.27
CA MET A 310 4.96 -2.72 -7.50
C MET A 310 5.70 -3.67 -8.45
N LEU A 311 7.01 -3.47 -8.62
CA LEU A 311 7.81 -4.35 -9.48
C LEU A 311 7.92 -5.75 -8.85
N LEU A 312 8.14 -5.83 -7.54
CA LEU A 312 8.20 -7.12 -6.83
C LEU A 312 6.86 -7.86 -6.93
N ARG A 313 5.74 -7.14 -6.81
CA ARG A 313 4.39 -7.66 -6.95
C ARG A 313 4.18 -8.26 -8.33
N VAL A 314 4.51 -7.52 -9.39
CA VAL A 314 4.34 -7.99 -10.78
C VAL A 314 5.14 -9.28 -11.03
N VAL A 315 6.41 -9.32 -10.64
CA VAL A 315 7.27 -10.51 -10.78
C VAL A 315 6.67 -11.68 -9.98
N THR A 316 6.25 -11.43 -8.74
CA THR A 316 5.67 -12.46 -7.88
C THR A 316 4.36 -12.99 -8.45
N GLU A 317 3.42 -12.12 -8.85
CA GLU A 317 2.14 -12.49 -9.42
C GLU A 317 2.29 -13.29 -10.71
N GLU A 318 3.22 -12.90 -11.59
CA GLU A 318 3.49 -13.62 -12.84
C GLU A 318 3.94 -15.06 -12.59
N HIS A 319 4.95 -15.24 -11.73
CA HIS A 319 5.50 -16.58 -11.44
C HIS A 319 4.53 -17.45 -10.67
N ILE A 320 3.78 -16.89 -9.72
CA ILE A 320 2.75 -17.62 -8.98
C ILE A 320 1.61 -18.05 -9.92
N THR A 321 1.15 -17.16 -10.79
CA THR A 321 0.12 -17.47 -11.79
C THR A 321 0.59 -18.58 -12.72
N LYS A 322 1.83 -18.48 -13.21
CA LYS A 322 2.46 -19.49 -14.07
C LYS A 322 2.57 -20.84 -13.37
N PHE A 323 3.04 -20.87 -12.12
CA PHE A 323 3.08 -22.05 -11.27
C PHE A 323 1.69 -22.71 -11.18
N THR A 324 0.67 -21.94 -10.83
CA THR A 324 -0.69 -22.48 -10.66
C THR A 324 -1.28 -22.99 -11.97
N TYR A 325 -1.11 -22.27 -13.08
CA TYR A 325 -1.65 -22.68 -14.37
C TYR A 325 -0.99 -23.92 -14.92
N LEU A 326 0.34 -24.00 -14.84
CA LEU A 326 1.07 -25.15 -15.32
C LEU A 326 0.81 -26.38 -14.44
N ASN A 327 0.76 -26.23 -13.11
CA ASN A 327 0.42 -27.34 -12.23
C ASN A 327 -1.01 -27.86 -12.47
N LYS A 328 -1.99 -26.99 -12.68
CA LYS A 328 -3.36 -27.42 -13.07
C LYS A 328 -3.43 -28.07 -14.44
N LEU A 329 -2.65 -27.57 -15.41
CA LEU A 329 -2.61 -28.14 -16.76
C LEU A 329 -2.05 -29.57 -16.74
N PHE A 330 -1.05 -29.83 -15.89
CA PHE A 330 -0.37 -31.12 -15.82
C PHE A 330 -0.90 -32.06 -14.72
N GLU A 331 -1.82 -31.61 -13.87
CA GLU A 331 -2.44 -32.37 -12.76
C GLU A 331 -3.00 -33.73 -13.20
N ASN A 332 -3.53 -33.82 -14.43
CA ASN A 332 -4.10 -35.03 -15.02
C ASN A 332 -3.27 -35.61 -16.18
N SER A 333 -2.07 -35.10 -16.41
CA SER A 333 -1.26 -35.54 -17.55
C SER A 333 -0.46 -36.80 -17.20
N SER A 334 -0.53 -37.82 -18.06
CA SER A 334 0.28 -39.05 -17.96
C SER A 334 1.73 -38.87 -18.40
N LYS A 335 2.13 -37.64 -18.78
CA LYS A 335 3.50 -37.30 -19.15
C LYS A 335 4.28 -36.97 -17.87
N ILE A 336 5.48 -37.57 -17.76
CA ILE A 336 6.47 -37.32 -16.69
C ILE A 336 7.05 -35.91 -16.86
N THR A 337 6.22 -34.89 -16.69
CA THR A 337 6.67 -33.51 -16.50
C THR A 337 6.47 -33.24 -15.02
N LEU A 338 7.58 -33.12 -14.29
CA LEU A 338 7.57 -32.80 -12.87
C LEU A 338 6.73 -31.53 -12.67
N PRO A 339 5.73 -31.53 -11.77
CA PRO A 339 5.01 -30.32 -11.42
C PRO A 339 6.02 -29.25 -10.99
N LEU A 340 5.75 -27.99 -11.36
CA LEU A 340 6.56 -26.88 -10.87
C LEU A 340 6.51 -26.91 -9.36
N ASP A 341 7.69 -26.92 -8.75
CA ASP A 341 7.83 -26.90 -7.30
C ASP A 341 7.81 -25.45 -6.80
N MET A 342 7.22 -25.25 -5.62
CA MET A 342 7.06 -23.93 -5.04
C MET A 342 8.41 -23.34 -4.63
N GLU A 343 9.36 -24.15 -4.14
CA GLU A 343 10.72 -23.69 -3.83
C GLU A 343 11.43 -23.20 -5.10
N SER A 344 11.32 -23.96 -6.19
CA SER A 344 11.85 -23.54 -7.50
C SER A 344 11.23 -22.24 -8.02
N THR A 345 9.93 -22.04 -7.76
CA THR A 345 9.19 -20.83 -8.15
C THR A 345 9.66 -19.63 -7.32
N VAL A 346 9.76 -19.78 -5.99
CA VAL A 346 10.30 -18.74 -5.09
C VAL A 346 11.74 -18.39 -5.45
N LYS A 347 12.56 -19.37 -5.80
CA LYS A 347 13.94 -19.14 -6.26
C LYS A 347 13.97 -18.35 -7.56
N THR A 348 13.08 -18.64 -8.50
CA THR A 348 12.98 -17.90 -9.77
C THR A 348 12.55 -16.45 -9.54
N ILE A 349 11.55 -16.22 -8.67
CA ILE A 349 11.13 -14.88 -8.24
C ILE A 349 12.30 -14.12 -7.62
N LEU A 350 13.04 -14.78 -6.72
CA LEU A 350 14.19 -14.21 -6.03
C LEU A 350 15.31 -13.81 -7.01
N ASP A 351 15.65 -14.68 -7.96
CA ASP A 351 16.69 -14.41 -8.95
C ASP A 351 16.30 -13.23 -9.87
N GLU A 352 15.05 -13.20 -10.34
CA GLU A 352 14.55 -12.09 -11.17
C GLU A 352 14.47 -10.77 -10.38
N ALA A 353 14.01 -10.82 -9.12
CA ALA A 353 13.96 -9.67 -8.25
C ALA A 353 15.36 -9.09 -7.97
N CYS A 354 16.38 -9.94 -7.79
CA CYS A 354 17.77 -9.49 -7.60
C CYS A 354 18.43 -9.01 -8.91
N GLN A 355 17.94 -9.45 -10.07
CA GLN A 355 18.45 -9.01 -11.36
C GLN A 355 17.96 -7.60 -11.72
N HIS A 356 16.73 -7.25 -11.36
CA HIS A 356 16.06 -6.06 -11.89
C HIS A 356 15.58 -5.04 -10.83
N ILE A 357 15.39 -5.46 -9.57
CA ILE A 357 14.70 -4.66 -8.55
C ILE A 357 15.63 -4.35 -7.37
N PHE A 358 16.27 -5.38 -6.82
CA PHE A 358 17.11 -5.29 -5.63
C PHE A 358 18.57 -5.57 -5.97
N LYS A 359 19.50 -5.06 -5.15
CA LYS A 359 20.93 -5.38 -5.29
C LYS A 359 21.19 -6.79 -4.75
N GLU A 360 22.10 -7.53 -5.38
CA GLU A 360 22.42 -8.94 -5.05
C GLU A 360 22.71 -9.17 -3.56
N GLY A 361 23.31 -8.19 -2.87
CA GLY A 361 23.58 -8.29 -1.43
C GLY A 361 22.34 -8.35 -0.52
N LEU A 362 21.14 -8.11 -1.06
CA LEU A 362 19.85 -8.25 -0.35
C LEU A 362 19.19 -9.62 -0.57
N LYS A 363 19.79 -10.50 -1.37
CA LYS A 363 19.20 -11.79 -1.76
C LYS A 363 18.77 -12.65 -0.57
N ASN A 364 19.62 -12.77 0.45
CA ASN A 364 19.29 -13.56 1.64
C ASN A 364 18.13 -12.98 2.44
N SER A 365 18.05 -11.65 2.53
CA SER A 365 16.94 -10.94 3.16
C SER A 365 15.64 -11.15 2.42
N LEU A 366 15.69 -11.05 1.08
CA LEU A 366 14.53 -11.32 0.21
C LEU A 366 14.08 -12.78 0.31
N LYS A 367 15.01 -13.73 0.41
CA LYS A 367 14.66 -15.15 0.58
C LYS A 367 13.80 -15.38 1.83
N LYS A 368 14.12 -14.69 2.94
CA LYS A 368 13.34 -14.77 4.18
C LYS A 368 12.01 -14.01 4.09
N PHE A 369 12.00 -12.87 3.40
CA PHE A 369 10.85 -11.99 3.28
C PHE A 369 9.77 -12.50 2.29
N LEU A 370 10.19 -13.12 1.19
CA LEU A 370 9.29 -13.53 0.09
C LEU A 370 8.11 -14.39 0.54
N PRO A 371 8.27 -15.42 1.40
CA PRO A 371 7.15 -16.22 1.87
C PRO A 371 6.05 -15.39 2.56
N GLU A 372 6.43 -14.50 3.47
CA GLU A 372 5.50 -13.62 4.18
C GLU A 372 4.82 -12.64 3.22
N TYR A 373 5.57 -12.15 2.23
CA TYR A 373 5.05 -11.26 1.20
C TYR A 373 4.00 -11.95 0.29
N ILE A 374 4.26 -13.19 -0.15
CA ILE A 374 3.30 -13.96 -0.96
C ILE A 374 2.02 -14.23 -0.15
N ASN A 375 2.14 -14.55 1.15
CA ASN A 375 0.99 -14.69 2.04
C ASN A 375 0.20 -13.38 2.19
N TYR A 376 0.89 -12.25 2.29
CA TYR A 376 0.26 -10.94 2.30
C TYR A 376 -0.53 -10.67 1.00
N LEU A 377 0.04 -10.97 -0.17
CA LEU A 377 -0.65 -10.81 -1.46
C LEU A 377 -1.90 -11.69 -1.53
N ALA A 378 -1.80 -12.95 -1.13
CA ALA A 378 -2.93 -13.87 -1.09
C ALA A 378 -4.10 -13.31 -0.24
N PHE A 379 -3.77 -12.78 0.94
CA PHE A 379 -4.76 -12.15 1.83
C PHE A 379 -5.36 -10.89 1.21
N LYS A 380 -4.53 -10.01 0.63
CA LYS A 380 -4.97 -8.76 0.00
C LYS A 380 -5.96 -9.02 -1.13
N ILE A 381 -5.64 -9.96 -2.03
CA ILE A 381 -6.48 -10.33 -3.18
C ILE A 381 -7.83 -10.91 -2.71
N LYS A 382 -7.82 -11.74 -1.68
CA LYS A 382 -9.05 -12.33 -1.09
C LYS A 382 -9.96 -11.27 -0.45
N LYS A 383 -9.38 -10.22 0.15
CA LYS A 383 -10.13 -9.18 0.89
C LYS A 383 -10.63 -8.04 -0.01
N GLU A 384 -9.83 -7.61 -0.99
CA GLU A 384 -10.09 -6.37 -1.73
C GLU A 384 -10.94 -6.56 -3.00
N ARG A 385 -10.91 -7.74 -3.64
CA ARG A 385 -11.65 -7.95 -4.90
C ARG A 385 -13.01 -8.59 -4.66
N LYS A 386 -14.08 -7.86 -5.00
CA LYS A 386 -15.36 -8.49 -5.31
C LYS A 386 -15.13 -9.33 -6.56
N LEU A 387 -15.23 -10.65 -6.47
CA LEU A 387 -15.06 -11.61 -7.58
C LEU A 387 -16.21 -11.49 -8.60
N VAL A 388 -16.37 -10.33 -9.23
CA VAL A 388 -17.48 -10.01 -10.13
C VAL A 388 -17.18 -10.52 -11.54
N GLY A 389 -15.95 -10.35 -12.03
CA GLY A 389 -15.50 -10.80 -13.35
C GLY A 389 -14.94 -12.23 -13.36
N ILE A 390 -14.86 -12.83 -14.56
CA ILE A 390 -14.24 -14.16 -14.77
C ILE A 390 -12.74 -14.12 -14.43
N SER A 391 -12.05 -13.05 -14.81
CA SER A 391 -10.62 -12.83 -14.47
C SER A 391 -10.41 -12.76 -12.96
N ASP A 392 -11.24 -11.98 -12.25
CA ASP A 392 -11.13 -11.83 -10.79
C ASP A 392 -11.40 -13.16 -10.07
N LYS A 393 -12.38 -13.94 -10.55
CA LYS A 393 -12.65 -15.29 -10.02
C LYS A 393 -11.48 -16.24 -10.22
N LEU A 394 -10.85 -16.22 -11.40
CA LEU A 394 -9.66 -17.05 -11.68
C LEU A 394 -8.48 -16.67 -10.78
N GLU A 395 -8.24 -15.37 -10.60
CA GLU A 395 -7.17 -14.87 -9.73
C GLU A 395 -7.42 -15.20 -8.26
N GLY A 396 -8.67 -15.04 -7.79
CA GLY A 396 -9.06 -15.49 -6.45
C GLY A 396 -8.82 -17.00 -6.23
N ILE A 397 -9.11 -17.83 -7.23
CA ILE A 397 -8.86 -19.28 -7.18
C ILE A 397 -7.36 -19.59 -7.21
N ILE A 398 -6.55 -18.81 -7.95
CA ILE A 398 -5.09 -18.98 -8.00
C ILE A 398 -4.50 -18.80 -6.60
N TRP A 399 -4.89 -17.72 -5.92
CA TRP A 399 -4.30 -17.33 -4.65
C TRP A 399 -4.87 -18.03 -3.42
N GLN A 400 -6.03 -18.69 -3.54
CA GLN A 400 -6.71 -19.32 -2.41
C GLN A 400 -5.89 -20.44 -1.73
N ASN A 401 -5.13 -21.21 -2.52
CA ASN A 401 -4.39 -22.38 -2.03
C ASN A 401 -2.90 -22.10 -1.85
N ILE A 402 -2.42 -20.92 -2.25
CA ILE A 402 -1.00 -20.57 -2.21
C ILE A 402 -0.45 -20.53 -0.78
N PRO A 403 -1.16 -19.99 0.24
CA PRO A 403 -0.69 -20.05 1.62
C PRO A 403 -0.47 -21.48 2.12
N ASP A 404 -1.40 -22.39 1.82
CA ASP A 404 -1.29 -23.80 2.23
C ASP A 404 -0.14 -24.51 1.49
N ILE A 405 0.06 -24.21 0.21
CA ILE A 405 1.19 -24.72 -0.60
C ILE A 405 2.52 -24.17 -0.10
N LEU A 406 2.55 -22.90 0.31
CA LEU A 406 3.71 -22.29 0.94
C LEU A 406 3.99 -22.94 2.29
N GLU A 407 3.00 -23.12 3.14
CA GLU A 407 3.19 -23.80 4.42
C GLU A 407 3.64 -25.25 4.21
N ALA A 408 3.11 -25.96 3.21
CA ALA A 408 3.55 -27.30 2.83
C ALA A 408 4.98 -27.34 2.23
N GLY A 409 5.38 -26.30 1.48
CA GLY A 409 6.75 -26.15 0.95
C GLY A 409 7.77 -25.61 1.96
N ILE A 410 7.32 -24.78 2.91
CA ILE A 410 8.12 -24.22 4.01
C ILE A 410 8.24 -25.25 5.14
N SER A 411 7.27 -26.15 5.32
CA SER A 411 7.46 -27.34 6.17
C SER A 411 8.47 -28.35 5.60
N GLN A 412 8.95 -28.13 4.36
CA GLN A 412 10.14 -28.79 3.81
C GLN A 412 11.43 -27.97 3.94
N THR A 413 11.40 -26.77 4.52
CA THR A 413 12.59 -26.22 5.17
C THR A 413 12.81 -26.95 6.48
N SER A 414 13.40 -28.15 6.36
CA SER A 414 14.23 -28.83 7.34
C SER A 414 14.12 -28.24 8.75
N HIS A 415 13.16 -28.73 9.54
CA HIS A 415 13.26 -28.63 10.99
C HIS A 415 14.51 -29.41 11.42
N TYR A 416 15.68 -28.76 11.39
CA TYR A 416 16.86 -29.26 12.08
C TYR A 416 16.52 -29.31 13.57
N GLN A 417 16.32 -30.51 14.11
CA GLN A 417 16.43 -30.70 15.54
C GLN A 417 17.91 -30.84 15.88
N PHE A 418 18.49 -29.81 16.52
CA PHE A 418 19.77 -29.96 17.20
C PHE A 418 19.57 -30.85 18.42
N ILE A 419 20.20 -32.02 18.43
CA ILE A 419 20.36 -32.84 19.62
C ILE A 419 21.82 -33.32 19.66
N GLY A 420 22.67 -32.60 20.40
CA GLY A 420 24.08 -32.96 20.62
C GLY A 420 25.08 -32.29 19.68
N GLU A 421 26.35 -32.30 20.06
CA GLU A 421 27.37 -31.34 19.62
C GLU A 421 27.75 -31.35 18.13
N ASN A 422 27.37 -32.30 17.27
CA ASN A 422 27.90 -32.31 15.89
C ASN A 422 27.08 -33.07 14.80
N GLU A 423 25.81 -33.42 14.98
CA GLU A 423 25.04 -34.13 13.91
C GLU A 423 23.75 -33.36 13.54
N MET A 424 23.61 -33.01 12.25
CA MET A 424 22.41 -32.41 11.67
C MET A 424 21.54 -33.53 11.09
N ASN A 425 20.30 -33.68 11.56
CA ASN A 425 19.34 -34.64 10.99
C ASN A 425 18.28 -33.91 10.15
N TYR A 426 17.93 -34.48 8.99
CA TYR A 426 16.72 -34.12 8.24
C TYR A 426 15.49 -34.69 8.96
N TYR A 427 14.46 -33.86 9.15
CA TYR A 427 13.19 -34.32 9.70
C TYR A 427 12.41 -35.07 8.63
N ILE A 428 12.36 -36.39 8.73
CA ILE A 428 11.45 -37.24 7.97
C ILE A 428 10.37 -37.75 8.93
N GLU A 429 9.10 -37.65 8.54
CA GLU A 429 7.98 -38.19 9.30
C GLU A 429 8.19 -39.70 9.55
N THR A 430 8.46 -40.05 10.80
CA THR A 430 8.70 -41.44 11.22
C THR A 430 7.46 -42.32 11.07
N GLU A 431 6.29 -41.71 10.90
CA GLU A 431 5.02 -42.34 10.54
C GLU A 431 5.12 -43.15 9.24
N ILE A 432 6.03 -42.81 8.32
CA ILE A 432 6.23 -43.60 7.10
C ILE A 432 6.75 -45.01 7.39
N LEU A 433 7.48 -45.20 8.49
CA LEU A 433 7.99 -46.50 8.93
C LEU A 433 6.86 -47.45 9.35
N GLU A 434 5.68 -46.91 9.68
CA GLU A 434 4.51 -47.68 10.07
C GLU A 434 4.00 -48.59 8.95
N VAL A 435 4.29 -48.25 7.69
CA VAL A 435 3.98 -49.08 6.50
C VAL A 435 4.65 -50.45 6.57
N LEU A 436 5.75 -50.59 7.33
CA LEU A 436 6.45 -51.85 7.50
C LEU A 436 5.82 -52.75 8.59
N ARG A 437 4.94 -52.22 9.45
CA ARG A 437 4.35 -52.99 10.55
C ARG A 437 3.60 -54.25 10.09
N PRO A 438 2.78 -54.24 9.02
CA PRO A 438 2.12 -55.45 8.54
C PRO A 438 3.09 -56.54 8.06
N TYR A 439 4.25 -56.15 7.51
CA TYR A 439 5.27 -57.08 7.05
C TYR A 439 5.98 -57.77 8.22
N LEU A 440 6.26 -56.99 9.28
CA LEU A 440 6.97 -57.46 10.47
C LEU A 440 6.05 -58.14 11.51
N ALA A 441 4.74 -57.86 11.47
CA ALA A 441 3.74 -58.44 12.38
C ALA A 441 3.27 -59.84 11.99
N SER A 442 3.83 -60.43 10.93
CA SER A 442 3.39 -61.72 10.36
C SER A 442 3.74 -62.96 11.19
N LYS A 443 4.48 -62.81 12.30
CA LYS A 443 4.86 -63.94 13.18
C LYS A 443 3.94 -64.05 14.41
N PRO A 444 3.37 -65.24 14.70
CA PRO A 444 2.39 -65.45 15.78
C PRO A 444 2.98 -65.42 17.21
N ASP A 445 4.23 -65.00 17.37
CA ASP A 445 4.96 -65.04 18.64
C ASP A 445 4.48 -63.96 19.63
N SER A 446 4.27 -64.37 20.89
CA SER A 446 3.72 -63.52 21.96
C SER A 446 4.55 -62.25 22.24
N ILE A 447 5.84 -62.27 21.89
CA ILE A 447 6.78 -61.16 22.06
C ILE A 447 6.52 -60.04 21.04
N TYR A 448 6.35 -60.37 19.74
CA TYR A 448 6.05 -59.38 18.71
C TYR A 448 4.71 -58.67 18.96
N LYS A 449 3.73 -59.38 19.52
CA LYS A 449 2.46 -58.78 19.94
C LYS A 449 2.65 -57.73 21.04
N LYS A 450 3.52 -57.99 22.04
CA LYS A 450 3.84 -57.04 23.11
C LYS A 450 4.61 -55.84 22.58
N ILE A 451 5.58 -56.06 21.69
CA ILE A 451 6.32 -54.98 21.01
C ILE A 451 5.34 -54.09 20.24
N ASN A 452 4.51 -54.65 19.36
CA ASN A 452 3.52 -53.88 18.60
C ASN A 452 2.49 -53.15 19.48
N GLN A 453 2.12 -53.71 20.64
CA GLN A 453 1.27 -53.02 21.60
C GLN A 453 1.94 -51.78 22.21
N SER A 454 3.22 -51.88 22.58
CA SER A 454 3.99 -50.72 23.08
C SER A 454 4.19 -49.67 22.00
N LEU A 455 4.46 -50.08 20.76
CA LEU A 455 4.62 -49.17 19.62
C LEU A 455 3.30 -48.49 19.20
N ASN A 456 2.17 -49.18 19.25
CA ASN A 456 0.83 -48.58 19.05
C ASN A 456 0.50 -47.51 20.11
N LYS A 457 1.00 -47.68 21.33
CA LYS A 457 0.84 -46.71 22.42
C LYS A 457 1.89 -45.60 22.41
N LYS A 458 2.77 -45.57 21.40
CA LYS A 458 3.92 -44.64 21.30
C LYS A 458 4.88 -44.73 22.50
N GLU A 459 4.94 -45.87 23.19
CA GLU A 459 5.85 -46.13 24.31
C GLU A 459 7.18 -46.69 23.81
N TYR A 460 7.92 -45.91 23.01
CA TYR A 460 9.11 -46.37 22.28
C TYR A 460 10.24 -46.88 23.20
N GLY A 461 10.47 -46.26 24.36
CA GLY A 461 11.46 -46.74 25.33
C GLY A 461 11.14 -48.14 25.87
N LYS A 462 9.88 -48.39 26.25
CA LYS A 462 9.43 -49.73 26.66
C LYS A 462 9.49 -50.73 25.51
N GLY A 463 9.19 -50.28 24.29
CA GLY A 463 9.35 -51.08 23.07
C GLY A 463 10.81 -51.51 22.87
N LEU A 464 11.75 -50.59 23.03
CA LEU A 464 13.19 -50.85 22.91
C LEU A 464 13.66 -51.86 23.95
N ASP A 465 13.26 -51.72 25.21
CA ASP A 465 13.61 -52.67 26.28
C ASP A 465 13.10 -54.09 25.97
N LEU A 466 11.86 -54.20 25.47
CA LEU A 466 11.28 -55.47 25.07
C LEU A 466 12.03 -56.11 23.89
N ILE A 467 12.44 -55.30 22.91
CA ILE A 467 13.23 -55.74 21.77
C ILE A 467 14.62 -56.19 22.21
N ASP A 468 15.29 -55.45 23.09
CA ASP A 468 16.61 -55.81 23.60
C ASP A 468 16.60 -57.09 24.44
N LEU A 469 15.55 -57.30 25.24
CA LEU A 469 15.33 -58.57 25.93
C LEU A 469 15.09 -59.72 24.93
N ALA A 470 14.32 -59.47 23.86
CA ALA A 470 14.04 -60.45 22.82
C ALA A 470 15.29 -60.83 22.01
N ILE A 471 16.14 -59.87 21.66
CA ILE A 471 17.42 -60.10 20.97
C ILE A 471 18.39 -60.88 21.88
N LYS A 472 18.46 -60.55 23.19
CA LYS A 472 19.32 -61.28 24.15
C LYS A 472 18.89 -62.73 24.36
N SER A 473 17.62 -63.05 24.13
CA SER A 473 17.06 -64.39 24.31
C SER A 473 16.96 -65.21 23.02
N ASN A 474 16.95 -64.55 21.85
CA ASN A 474 16.88 -65.16 20.53
C ASN A 474 17.95 -64.54 19.64
N ASN A 475 19.03 -65.28 19.40
CA ASN A 475 20.31 -64.69 19.04
C ASN A 475 20.44 -64.15 17.60
N ASP A 476 19.43 -64.25 16.71
CA ASP A 476 19.60 -63.84 15.29
C ASP A 476 18.27 -63.62 14.52
N SER A 477 17.25 -62.97 15.12
CA SER A 477 16.08 -62.57 14.32
C SER A 477 16.28 -61.19 13.70
N ILE A 478 16.54 -61.17 12.39
CA ILE A 478 16.69 -59.93 11.61
C ILE A 478 15.43 -59.06 11.73
N ASP A 479 14.25 -59.66 11.92
CA ASP A 479 13.00 -58.93 12.17
C ASP A 479 13.07 -58.07 13.44
N LEU A 480 13.65 -58.58 14.53
CA LEU A 480 13.82 -57.82 15.77
C LEU A 480 14.88 -56.73 15.63
N VAL A 481 15.92 -56.96 14.82
CA VAL A 481 16.90 -55.93 14.45
C VAL A 481 16.21 -54.79 13.69
N ILE A 482 15.33 -55.10 12.74
CA ILE A 482 14.59 -54.07 11.98
C ILE A 482 13.61 -53.34 12.89
N TYR A 483 12.91 -54.04 13.79
CA TYR A 483 12.09 -53.39 14.82
C TYR A 483 12.91 -52.45 15.70
N LYS A 484 14.11 -52.87 16.12
CA LYS A 484 15.02 -52.04 16.91
C LYS A 484 15.44 -50.80 16.13
N ALA A 485 15.81 -50.96 14.86
CA ALA A 485 16.17 -49.86 13.98
C ALA A 485 15.02 -48.86 13.78
N MET A 486 13.79 -49.33 13.56
CA MET A 486 12.59 -48.47 13.48
C MET A 486 12.36 -47.69 14.78
N VAL A 487 12.51 -48.34 15.94
CA VAL A 487 12.36 -47.68 17.24
C VAL A 487 13.47 -46.65 17.46
N LEU A 488 14.71 -46.94 17.05
CA LEU A 488 15.80 -45.97 17.08
C LEU A 488 15.52 -44.78 16.18
N CYS A 489 14.91 -44.98 15.00
CA CYS A 489 14.47 -43.88 14.13
C CYS A 489 13.38 -43.01 14.80
N HIS A 490 12.39 -43.63 15.46
CA HIS A 490 11.40 -42.88 16.26
C HIS A 490 11.99 -42.12 17.46
N LEU A 491 13.14 -42.58 17.97
CA LEU A 491 13.89 -41.92 19.03
C LEU A 491 14.94 -40.93 18.50
N ASN A 492 14.97 -40.67 17.19
CA ASN A 492 15.97 -39.83 16.50
C ASN A 492 17.43 -40.33 16.62
N CYS A 493 17.64 -41.59 16.96
CA CYS A 493 18.95 -42.26 17.00
C CYS A 493 19.29 -42.89 15.63
N ASN A 494 19.24 -42.09 14.56
CA ASN A 494 19.41 -42.58 13.17
C ASN A 494 20.82 -43.13 12.90
N SER A 495 21.86 -42.56 13.50
CA SER A 495 23.24 -43.03 13.33
C SER A 495 23.46 -44.40 13.99
N ASP A 496 22.80 -44.66 15.11
CA ASP A 496 22.78 -45.97 15.77
C ASP A 496 21.93 -46.98 15.00
N SER A 497 20.83 -46.55 14.38
CA SER A 497 20.05 -47.36 13.43
C SER A 497 20.92 -47.82 12.25
N ILE A 498 21.67 -46.92 11.62
CA ILE A 498 22.59 -47.24 10.52
C ILE A 498 23.66 -48.22 10.97
N LYS A 499 24.33 -47.96 12.11
CA LYS A 499 25.37 -48.86 12.63
C LYS A 499 24.79 -50.26 12.87
N LEU A 500 23.64 -50.34 13.54
CA LEU A 500 22.95 -51.59 13.82
C LEU A 500 22.61 -52.37 12.55
N LEU A 501 22.06 -51.70 11.53
CA LEU A 501 21.68 -52.33 10.27
C LEU A 501 22.91 -52.71 9.43
N ASN A 502 23.94 -51.86 9.36
CA ASN A 502 25.18 -52.13 8.62
C ASN A 502 26.00 -53.27 9.23
N ASP A 503 26.03 -53.40 10.56
CA ASP A 503 26.70 -54.51 11.23
C ASP A 503 26.02 -55.85 10.92
N GLN A 504 24.71 -55.84 10.63
CA GLN A 504 23.93 -57.00 10.21
C GLN A 504 24.01 -57.23 8.68
N LEU A 505 24.25 -56.17 7.89
CA LEU A 505 24.49 -56.23 6.44
C LEU A 505 25.88 -56.74 6.05
N LYS A 506 26.83 -56.89 7.00
CA LYS A 506 28.07 -57.65 6.76
C LYS A 506 27.81 -59.12 6.35
N VAL A 507 26.55 -59.58 6.46
CA VAL A 507 26.06 -60.82 5.85
C VAL A 507 25.65 -60.53 4.40
N SER A 508 26.59 -60.70 3.48
CA SER A 508 26.45 -60.58 2.01
C SER A 508 25.55 -61.66 1.37
N GLN A 509 24.45 -62.05 2.02
CA GLN A 509 23.58 -63.17 1.59
C GLN A 509 22.08 -62.94 1.84
N ILE A 510 21.59 -61.70 1.87
CA ILE A 510 20.13 -61.49 1.86
C ILE A 510 19.66 -61.50 0.40
N ASP A 511 19.15 -62.66 -0.04
CA ASP A 511 18.48 -62.83 -1.33
C ASP A 511 17.38 -61.76 -1.50
N GLU A 512 17.31 -61.11 -2.66
CA GLU A 512 16.25 -60.14 -3.01
C GLU A 512 14.84 -60.76 -2.87
N LYS A 513 14.74 -62.09 -2.93
CA LYS A 513 13.50 -62.84 -2.70
C LYS A 513 13.12 -62.99 -1.24
N ASN A 514 14.00 -62.63 -0.30
CA ASN A 514 13.70 -62.68 1.12
C ASN A 514 12.71 -61.55 1.47
N PRO A 515 11.56 -61.83 2.10
CA PRO A 515 10.58 -60.81 2.46
C PRO A 515 11.12 -59.71 3.40
N ILE A 516 12.26 -59.95 4.03
CA ILE A 516 12.96 -59.02 4.94
C ILE A 516 13.83 -58.00 4.18
N PHE A 517 14.16 -58.28 2.91
CA PHE A 517 15.00 -57.41 2.07
C PHE A 517 14.40 -56.00 1.96
N ILE A 518 13.11 -55.90 1.62
CA ILE A 518 12.44 -54.60 1.45
C ILE A 518 12.38 -53.81 2.76
N PRO A 519 11.90 -54.37 3.90
CA PRO A 519 11.91 -53.65 5.18
C PRO A 519 13.31 -53.20 5.61
N LEU A 520 14.33 -54.03 5.43
CA LEU A 520 15.70 -53.70 5.82
C LEU A 520 16.23 -52.48 5.08
N PHE A 521 16.16 -52.49 3.74
CA PHE A 521 16.66 -51.38 2.92
C PHE A 521 15.77 -50.13 3.03
N PHE A 522 14.49 -50.29 3.33
CA PHE A 522 13.59 -49.16 3.59
C PHE A 522 14.01 -48.42 4.87
N VAL A 523 14.22 -49.12 5.99
CA VAL A 523 14.66 -48.47 7.25
C VAL A 523 16.07 -47.92 7.11
N LEU A 524 16.96 -48.61 6.40
CA LEU A 524 18.31 -48.13 6.12
C LEU A 524 18.28 -46.85 5.28
N GLY A 525 17.51 -46.84 4.19
CA GLY A 525 17.30 -45.66 3.34
C GLY A 525 16.69 -44.50 4.12
N PHE A 526 15.67 -44.75 4.93
CA PHE A 526 15.09 -43.75 5.84
C PHE A 526 16.15 -43.17 6.78
N SER A 527 16.99 -44.02 7.38
CA SER A 527 18.01 -43.59 8.34
C SER A 527 19.10 -42.75 7.68
N TYR A 528 19.55 -43.10 6.47
CA TYR A 528 20.49 -42.30 5.68
C TYR A 528 19.88 -40.96 5.28
N ILE A 529 18.67 -40.95 4.69
CA ILE A 529 18.01 -39.69 4.30
C ILE A 529 17.80 -38.79 5.52
N SER A 530 17.53 -39.37 6.69
CA SER A 530 17.35 -38.62 7.95
C SER A 530 18.65 -38.01 8.48
N LEU A 531 19.82 -38.41 7.99
CA LEU A 531 21.13 -37.86 8.37
C LEU A 531 21.74 -36.94 7.31
N GLY A 532 21.21 -36.95 6.08
CA GLY A 532 21.78 -36.24 4.93
C GLY A 532 22.77 -37.06 4.14
#